data_AF-A0A4R5E1G4-F1
#
_entry.id   AF-A0A4R5E1G4-F1
#
_cell.length_a   1.000
_cell.length_b   1.000
_cell.length_c   1.000
_cell.angle_alpha   90.00
_cell.angle_beta   90.00
_cell.angle_gamma   90.00
#
_symmetry.space_group_name_H-M   'P 1'
#
loop_
_entity.id
_entity.type
_entity.pdbx_description
1 polymer ?
#
loop_
_entity_poly.entity_id
_entity_poly.type
_entity_poly.pdbx_seq_one_letter_code
_entity_poly.pdbx_strand_id
1 'polypeptide(L)'
;ADGVRAAEATHFLEVGPDGVLTGLAQQSVEDAVFVPAVRKDRDETRALIEALGGLHVQGIAVDWTKVLTPGRLVDLPTYAFQHERFWVPASLESQDVGEAGLGAIDHPMLRAAISAPDSDTHTFTGRLSPAGQPWLVDHQVDGRVVVPGAALVELALRAGQEVDCPRLAELTMQAPLLVPDGPGVDIQLVAGPCDDAGSRQVSLYARAGQDEWTLHAQGVLSEEGERPTAGMEQWPPAGARPVDVEHLYDDMAAMGLEY
;
A
#
# COMPACT_ATOMS: atom_id res chain seq x y z
N ALA A 1 42.53 9.96 -36.06
CA ALA A 1 42.30 10.43 -34.68
C ALA A 1 41.56 11.76 -34.64
N ASP A 2 41.99 12.79 -35.38
CA ASP A 2 41.47 14.16 -35.23
C ASP A 2 39.96 14.31 -35.58
N GLY A 3 39.52 13.72 -36.70
CA GLY A 3 38.12 13.83 -37.14
C GLY A 3 37.09 13.12 -36.24
N VAL A 4 37.47 12.05 -35.54
CA VAL A 4 36.58 11.33 -34.61
C VAL A 4 36.42 12.13 -33.32
N ARG A 5 37.51 12.72 -32.81
CA ARG A 5 37.46 13.61 -31.64
C ARG A 5 36.71 14.91 -31.91
N ALA A 6 36.88 15.47 -33.11
CA ALA A 6 36.20 16.70 -33.52
C ALA A 6 34.69 16.55 -33.76
N ALA A 7 34.19 15.31 -33.90
CA ALA A 7 32.77 15.08 -34.21
C ALA A 7 31.82 15.22 -33.01
N GLU A 8 32.34 15.27 -31.77
CA GLU A 8 31.57 15.36 -30.51
C GLU A 8 30.39 14.37 -30.41
N ALA A 9 30.46 13.25 -31.13
CA ALA A 9 29.45 12.21 -31.15
C ALA A 9 29.84 11.06 -30.22
N THR A 10 28.84 10.37 -29.67
CA THR A 10 29.03 9.19 -28.80
C THR A 10 28.86 7.87 -29.55
N HIS A 11 28.36 7.92 -30.79
CA HIS A 11 28.07 6.75 -31.62
C HIS A 11 28.57 6.96 -33.05
N PHE A 12 29.31 5.99 -33.58
CA PHE A 12 29.88 6.02 -34.92
C PHE A 12 29.52 4.75 -35.68
N LEU A 13 28.98 4.90 -36.89
CA LEU A 13 28.70 3.80 -37.81
C LEU A 13 29.72 3.83 -38.95
N GLU A 14 30.49 2.77 -39.12
CA GLU A 14 31.37 2.62 -40.28
C GLU A 14 30.63 1.99 -41.44
N VAL A 15 30.50 2.74 -42.54
CA VAL A 15 29.93 2.26 -43.80
C VAL A 15 31.07 1.81 -44.71
N GLY A 16 31.28 0.49 -44.80
CA GLY A 16 32.36 -0.10 -45.57
C GLY A 16 32.41 -1.62 -45.45
N PRO A 17 33.29 -2.31 -46.19
CA PRO A 17 33.22 -3.76 -46.38
C PRO A 17 33.76 -4.61 -45.21
N ASP A 18 34.57 -4.07 -44.29
CA ASP A 18 35.30 -4.91 -43.32
C ASP A 18 35.60 -4.28 -41.94
N GLY A 19 34.97 -3.16 -41.57
CA GLY A 19 35.09 -2.62 -40.20
C GLY A 19 36.49 -2.13 -39.78
N VAL A 20 37.36 -1.78 -40.72
CA VAL A 20 38.76 -1.40 -40.45
C VAL A 20 38.85 -0.08 -39.67
N LEU A 21 38.00 0.89 -40.01
CA LEU A 21 38.02 2.20 -39.35
C LEU A 21 37.52 2.12 -37.91
N THR A 22 36.63 1.18 -37.61
CA THR A 22 36.10 0.91 -36.27
C THR A 22 37.23 0.57 -35.31
N GLY A 23 38.13 -0.35 -35.69
CA GLY A 23 39.27 -0.74 -34.85
C GLY A 23 40.27 0.41 -34.63
N LEU A 24 40.48 1.26 -35.63
CA LEU A 24 41.36 2.44 -35.51
C LEU A 24 40.71 3.58 -34.70
N ALA A 25 39.40 3.73 -34.79
CA ALA A 25 38.65 4.78 -34.10
C ALA A 25 38.48 4.48 -32.61
N GLN A 26 38.32 3.21 -32.23
CA GLN A 26 38.33 2.75 -30.83
C GLN A 26 39.64 3.09 -30.10
N GLN A 27 40.76 3.18 -30.81
CA GLN A 27 42.05 3.60 -30.22
C GLN A 27 42.15 5.13 -30.07
N SER A 28 41.22 5.89 -30.63
CA SER A 28 41.24 7.35 -30.63
C SER A 28 40.35 7.96 -29.53
N VAL A 29 39.27 7.27 -29.13
CA VAL A 29 38.27 7.70 -28.12
C VAL A 29 37.81 6.48 -27.32
N GLU A 30 37.85 6.56 -25.99
CA GLU A 30 37.52 5.44 -25.09
C GLU A 30 36.00 5.33 -24.78
N ASP A 31 35.28 6.45 -24.68
CA ASP A 31 33.87 6.51 -24.27
C ASP A 31 32.90 6.70 -25.45
N ALA A 32 33.10 5.95 -26.55
CA ALA A 32 32.21 5.99 -27.71
C ALA A 32 31.94 4.60 -28.28
N VAL A 33 30.73 4.43 -28.82
CA VAL A 33 30.30 3.19 -29.47
C VAL A 33 30.67 3.23 -30.94
N PHE A 34 31.41 2.23 -31.41
CA PHE A 34 31.78 2.09 -32.82
C PHE A 34 31.19 0.79 -33.38
N VAL A 35 30.36 0.92 -34.41
CA VAL A 35 29.64 -0.19 -35.03
C VAL A 35 30.03 -0.28 -36.51
N PRO A 36 30.56 -1.41 -37.00
CA PRO A 36 30.73 -1.63 -38.43
C PRO A 36 29.41 -2.08 -39.06
N ALA A 37 29.03 -1.46 -40.18
CA ALA A 37 27.80 -1.84 -40.89
C ALA A 37 27.90 -3.23 -41.55
N VAL A 38 29.11 -3.64 -41.97
CA VAL A 38 29.39 -4.92 -42.63
C VAL A 38 30.75 -5.47 -42.16
N ARG A 39 30.94 -6.79 -42.25
CA ARG A 39 32.24 -7.47 -42.05
C ARG A 39 32.47 -8.47 -43.18
N LYS A 40 33.70 -8.62 -43.66
CA LYS A 40 34.00 -9.46 -44.83
C LYS A 40 33.64 -10.94 -44.66
N ASP A 41 33.65 -11.43 -43.42
CA ASP A 41 33.44 -12.83 -43.07
C ASP A 41 32.00 -13.11 -42.60
N ARG A 42 31.05 -12.21 -42.91
CA ARG A 42 29.63 -12.35 -42.53
C ARG A 42 28.71 -12.06 -43.71
N ASP A 43 27.52 -12.65 -43.68
CA ASP A 43 26.44 -12.26 -44.57
C ASP A 43 26.11 -10.76 -44.40
N GLU A 44 26.06 -10.02 -45.51
CA GLU A 44 25.94 -8.56 -45.50
C GLU A 44 24.60 -8.10 -44.91
N THR A 45 23.50 -8.78 -45.24
CA THR A 45 22.16 -8.42 -44.76
C THR A 45 22.07 -8.63 -43.26
N ARG A 46 22.56 -9.78 -42.78
CA ARG A 46 22.62 -10.08 -41.36
C ARG A 46 23.53 -9.09 -40.61
N ALA A 47 24.71 -8.78 -41.14
CA ALA A 47 25.64 -7.85 -40.51
C ALA A 47 25.03 -6.46 -40.35
N LEU A 48 24.30 -5.98 -41.36
CA LEU A 48 23.62 -4.68 -41.30
C LEU A 48 22.47 -4.67 -40.29
N ILE A 49 21.65 -5.73 -40.21
CA ILE A 49 20.57 -5.84 -39.22
C ILE A 49 21.15 -5.92 -37.79
N GLU A 50 22.23 -6.67 -37.59
CA GLU A 50 22.95 -6.73 -36.32
C GLU A 50 23.50 -5.35 -35.92
N ALA A 51 24.05 -4.58 -36.87
CA ALA A 51 24.55 -3.23 -36.62
C ALA A 51 23.42 -2.26 -36.21
N LEU A 52 22.28 -2.28 -36.92
CA LEU A 52 21.11 -1.47 -36.57
C LEU A 52 20.51 -1.88 -35.21
N GLY A 53 20.45 -3.18 -34.92
CA GLY A 53 19.99 -3.70 -33.63
C GLY A 53 20.90 -3.26 -32.49
N GLY A 54 22.23 -3.30 -32.71
CA GLY A 54 23.22 -2.80 -31.76
C GLY A 54 23.04 -1.31 -31.46
N LEU A 55 22.85 -0.47 -32.48
CA LEU A 55 22.56 0.95 -32.30
C LEU A 55 21.24 1.19 -31.56
N HIS A 56 20.21 0.40 -31.86
CA HIS A 56 18.90 0.51 -31.22
C HIS A 56 18.95 0.21 -29.70
N VAL A 57 19.66 -0.84 -29.30
CA VAL A 57 19.84 -1.19 -27.88
C VAL A 57 20.64 -0.13 -27.11
N GLN A 58 21.48 0.64 -27.82
CA GLN A 58 22.21 1.78 -27.27
C GLN A 58 21.37 3.09 -27.25
N GLY A 59 20.08 3.02 -27.59
CA GLY A 59 19.15 4.15 -27.51
C GLY A 59 19.05 5.01 -28.78
N ILE A 60 19.71 4.62 -29.87
CA ILE A 60 19.55 5.30 -31.15
C ILE A 60 18.20 4.89 -31.77
N ALA A 61 17.38 5.89 -32.12
CA ALA A 61 16.11 5.65 -32.78
C ALA A 61 16.32 5.05 -34.18
N VAL A 62 15.89 3.80 -34.36
CA VAL A 62 15.86 3.11 -35.66
C VAL A 62 14.41 2.95 -36.08
N ASP A 63 14.09 3.44 -37.27
CA ASP A 63 12.76 3.27 -37.85
C ASP A 63 12.65 1.88 -38.50
N TRP A 64 12.31 0.88 -37.67
CA TRP A 64 12.17 -0.52 -38.09
C TRP A 64 11.11 -0.72 -39.18
N THR A 65 10.15 0.21 -39.33
CA THR A 65 9.12 0.13 -40.37
C THR A 65 9.68 0.32 -41.78
N LYS A 66 10.86 0.93 -41.91
CA LYS A 66 11.58 1.09 -43.18
C LYS A 66 12.53 -0.06 -43.50
N VAL A 67 12.84 -0.89 -42.50
CA VAL A 67 13.80 -2.00 -42.59
C VAL A 67 13.08 -3.34 -42.76
N LEU A 68 11.95 -3.50 -42.08
CA LEU A 68 11.16 -4.73 -42.05
C LEU A 68 9.95 -4.63 -42.96
N THR A 69 9.69 -5.69 -43.72
CA THR A 69 8.42 -5.85 -44.45
C THR A 69 7.26 -6.00 -43.46
N PRO A 70 6.06 -5.45 -43.75
CA PRO A 70 4.89 -5.65 -42.90
C PRO A 70 4.63 -7.13 -42.60
N GLY A 71 4.42 -7.45 -41.33
CA GLY A 71 4.19 -8.81 -40.85
C GLY A 71 3.17 -8.86 -39.71
N ARG A 72 2.83 -10.06 -39.26
CA ARG A 72 1.94 -10.26 -38.12
C ARG A 72 2.70 -9.98 -36.82
N LEU A 73 2.18 -9.05 -36.00
CA LEU A 73 2.66 -8.85 -34.63
C LEU A 73 2.32 -10.08 -33.78
N VAL A 74 3.28 -10.53 -32.96
CA VAL A 74 3.10 -11.61 -32.01
C VAL A 74 3.42 -11.09 -30.61
N ASP A 75 2.66 -11.55 -29.61
CA ASP A 75 2.95 -11.20 -28.23
C ASP A 75 4.29 -11.82 -27.81
N LEU A 76 5.16 -10.97 -27.27
CA LEU A 76 6.36 -11.43 -26.59
C LEU A 76 6.01 -11.73 -25.13
N PRO A 77 6.75 -12.64 -24.46
CA PRO A 77 6.64 -12.80 -23.02
C PRO A 77 6.73 -11.44 -22.34
N THR A 78 5.80 -11.16 -21.43
CA THR A 78 5.82 -9.92 -20.65
C THR A 78 7.13 -9.82 -19.88
N TYR A 79 7.53 -8.59 -19.56
CA TYR A 79 8.73 -8.30 -18.78
C TYR A 79 8.90 -9.30 -17.62
N ALA A 80 10.07 -9.92 -17.52
CA ALA A 80 10.39 -10.81 -16.43
C ALA A 80 10.63 -9.97 -15.17
N PHE A 81 9.54 -9.62 -14.47
CA PHE A 81 9.63 -8.94 -13.19
C PHE A 81 10.60 -9.71 -12.28
N GLN A 82 11.60 -9.00 -11.74
CA GLN A 82 12.41 -9.53 -10.66
C GLN A 82 11.54 -9.51 -9.41
N HIS A 83 10.92 -10.64 -9.08
CA HIS A 83 10.07 -10.77 -7.92
C HIS A 83 10.91 -10.68 -6.64
N GLU A 84 11.09 -9.47 -6.13
CA GLU A 84 11.61 -9.21 -4.79
C GLU A 84 10.45 -8.95 -3.82
N ARG A 85 10.55 -9.52 -2.61
CA ARG A 85 9.52 -9.41 -1.58
C ARG A 85 9.72 -8.10 -0.80
N PHE A 86 8.98 -7.05 -1.18
CA PHE A 86 8.97 -5.75 -0.49
C PHE A 86 7.87 -5.62 0.58
N TRP A 87 7.48 -6.71 1.23
CA TRP A 87 6.52 -6.64 2.34
C TRP A 87 7.23 -6.20 3.62
N VAL A 88 6.64 -5.23 4.34
CA VAL A 88 7.09 -4.84 5.67
C VAL A 88 6.99 -6.07 6.59
N PRO A 89 8.11 -6.59 7.13
CA PRO A 89 8.03 -7.68 8.10
C PRO A 89 7.27 -7.17 9.32
N ALA A 90 6.27 -7.93 9.77
CA ALA A 90 5.60 -7.70 11.03
C ALA A 90 6.67 -7.70 12.13
N SER A 91 7.10 -6.51 12.53
CA SER A 91 8.05 -6.31 13.60
C SER A 91 7.32 -5.50 14.64
N LEU A 92 6.87 -6.21 15.65
CA LEU A 92 7.21 -6.00 17.05
C LEU A 92 6.71 -7.26 17.74
N GLU A 93 7.63 -8.11 18.20
CA GLU A 93 7.33 -9.12 19.21
C GLU A 93 6.65 -8.38 20.37
N SER A 94 5.31 -8.37 20.38
CA SER A 94 4.61 -8.19 21.64
C SER A 94 5.05 -9.39 22.46
N GLN A 95 5.68 -9.13 23.61
CA GLN A 95 5.84 -10.13 24.65
C GLN A 95 4.57 -10.99 24.68
N ASP A 96 4.73 -12.32 24.62
CA ASP A 96 3.61 -13.23 24.63
C ASP A 96 2.77 -12.93 25.87
N VAL A 97 1.67 -12.20 25.69
CA VAL A 97 0.78 -11.80 26.77
C VAL A 97 0.15 -13.03 27.43
N GLY A 98 0.24 -14.19 26.78
CA GLY A 98 -0.07 -15.49 27.34
C GLY A 98 0.80 -15.86 28.53
N GLU A 99 2.09 -15.49 28.56
CA GLU A 99 2.95 -15.72 29.73
C GLU A 99 2.49 -14.92 30.96
N ALA A 100 1.83 -13.77 30.75
CA ALA A 100 1.19 -12.98 31.80
C ALA A 100 -0.22 -13.49 32.17
N GLY A 101 -0.67 -14.61 31.59
CA GLY A 101 -2.00 -15.19 31.81
C GLY A 101 -3.13 -14.44 31.12
N LEU A 102 -2.83 -13.59 30.13
CA LEU A 102 -3.82 -12.86 29.35
C LEU A 102 -4.16 -13.63 28.07
N GLY A 103 -5.40 -13.50 27.59
CA GLY A 103 -5.78 -14.06 26.29
C GLY A 103 -5.11 -13.27 25.16
N ALA A 104 -4.22 -13.89 24.39
CA ALA A 104 -3.60 -13.23 23.25
C ALA A 104 -4.60 -13.04 22.10
N ILE A 105 -4.61 -11.85 21.50
CA ILE A 105 -5.44 -11.55 20.32
C ILE A 105 -4.53 -11.26 19.13
N ASP A 106 -4.74 -12.00 18.05
CA ASP A 106 -4.11 -11.72 16.76
C ASP A 106 -4.87 -10.59 16.05
N HIS A 107 -4.58 -9.35 16.47
CA HIS A 107 -5.13 -8.15 15.84
C HIS A 107 -4.10 -7.01 15.84
N PRO A 108 -4.06 -6.14 14.80
CA PRO A 108 -3.09 -5.05 14.72
C PRO A 108 -3.25 -3.98 15.81
N MET A 109 -4.46 -3.80 16.34
CA MET A 109 -4.78 -2.76 17.34
C MET A 109 -5.12 -3.31 18.73
N LEU A 110 -5.61 -4.54 18.82
CA LEU A 110 -5.95 -5.22 20.09
C LEU A 110 -4.96 -6.36 20.28
N ARG A 111 -4.41 -6.50 21.48
CA ARG A 111 -3.33 -7.45 21.76
C ARG A 111 -3.66 -8.45 22.84
N ALA A 112 -4.46 -8.05 23.83
CA ALA A 112 -4.76 -8.90 24.97
C ALA A 112 -6.22 -8.77 25.43
N ALA A 113 -6.79 -9.87 25.90
CA ALA A 113 -8.09 -9.97 26.53
C ALA A 113 -7.96 -10.36 28.00
N ILE A 114 -8.81 -9.77 28.83
CA ILE A 114 -8.94 -10.07 30.26
C ILE A 114 -10.41 -10.39 30.52
N SER A 115 -10.69 -11.59 31.04
CA SER A 115 -12.05 -11.99 31.43
C SER A 115 -12.18 -11.90 32.95
N ALA A 116 -13.14 -11.11 33.43
CA ALA A 116 -13.42 -11.01 34.86
C ALA A 116 -14.32 -12.19 35.29
N PRO A 117 -13.84 -13.13 36.12
CA PRO A 117 -14.55 -14.37 36.42
C PRO A 117 -15.81 -14.18 37.28
N ASP A 118 -15.99 -13.01 37.88
CA ASP A 118 -17.08 -12.67 38.80
C ASP A 118 -18.21 -11.84 38.17
N SER A 119 -18.04 -11.35 36.93
CA SER A 119 -18.91 -10.34 36.33
C SER A 119 -19.18 -10.52 34.84
N ASP A 120 -18.70 -11.60 34.21
CA ASP A 120 -18.84 -11.86 32.75
C ASP A 120 -18.40 -10.65 31.89
N THR A 121 -17.53 -9.82 32.45
CA THR A 121 -17.01 -8.61 31.81
C THR A 121 -15.68 -8.92 31.16
N HIS A 122 -15.52 -8.52 29.91
CA HIS A 122 -14.30 -8.73 29.13
C HIS A 122 -13.65 -7.39 28.80
N THR A 123 -12.35 -7.27 29.05
CA THR A 123 -11.56 -6.09 28.71
C THR A 123 -10.53 -6.44 27.67
N PHE A 124 -10.56 -5.72 26.56
CA PHE A 124 -9.64 -5.84 25.43
C PHE A 124 -8.69 -4.66 25.45
N THR A 125 -7.39 -4.92 25.34
CA THR A 125 -6.36 -3.90 25.50
C THR A 125 -5.44 -3.85 24.29
N GLY A 126 -4.92 -2.67 24.00
CA GLY A 126 -3.98 -2.44 22.92
C GLY A 126 -3.35 -1.06 22.99
N ARG A 127 -2.56 -0.73 21.96
CA ARG A 127 -1.92 0.57 21.83
C ARG A 127 -1.97 1.04 20.39
N LEU A 128 -2.36 2.30 20.21
CA LEU A 128 -2.39 2.98 18.92
C LEU A 128 -1.25 3.97 18.83
N SER A 129 -0.39 3.83 17.83
CA SER A 129 0.69 4.76 17.56
C SER A 129 1.03 4.77 16.08
N PRO A 130 1.56 5.86 15.51
CA PRO A 130 2.05 5.87 14.13
C PRO A 130 3.11 4.79 13.86
N ALA A 131 3.88 4.41 14.88
CA ALA A 131 4.86 3.33 14.75
C ALA A 131 4.20 1.93 14.65
N GLY A 132 3.11 1.69 15.39
CA GLY A 132 2.39 0.42 15.37
C GLY A 132 1.40 0.29 14.22
N GLN A 133 0.78 1.40 13.83
CA GLN A 133 -0.20 1.48 12.76
C GLN A 133 0.11 2.70 11.88
N PRO A 134 1.03 2.57 10.89
CA PRO A 134 1.47 3.69 10.06
C PRO A 134 0.36 4.45 9.35
N TRP A 135 -0.72 3.75 8.96
CA TRP A 135 -1.89 4.34 8.31
C TRP A 135 -2.64 5.36 9.17
N LEU A 136 -2.40 5.42 10.48
CA LEU A 136 -3.05 6.43 11.35
C LEU A 136 -2.74 7.85 10.89
N VAL A 137 -1.53 8.10 10.37
CA VAL A 137 -1.11 9.45 9.95
C VAL A 137 -1.82 9.94 8.70
N ASP A 138 -2.49 9.05 7.96
CA ASP A 138 -3.23 9.38 6.75
C ASP A 138 -4.66 9.86 7.08
N HIS A 139 -5.09 9.85 8.35
CA HIS A 139 -6.41 10.35 8.74
C HIS A 139 -6.28 11.50 9.74
N GLN A 140 -6.27 12.72 9.20
CA GLN A 140 -6.06 13.95 9.96
C GLN A 140 -7.29 14.86 9.90
N VAL A 141 -7.57 15.51 11.04
CA VAL A 141 -8.62 16.54 11.16
C VAL A 141 -8.01 17.79 11.80
N ASP A 142 -8.02 18.89 11.07
CA ASP A 142 -7.31 20.13 11.39
C ASP A 142 -5.82 19.89 11.71
N GLY A 143 -5.12 19.13 10.85
CA GLY A 143 -3.71 18.76 11.02
C GLY A 143 -3.40 17.89 12.25
N ARG A 144 -4.41 17.25 12.87
CA ARG A 144 -4.23 16.34 14.01
C ARG A 144 -4.61 14.93 13.62
N VAL A 145 -3.79 13.95 13.99
CA VAL A 145 -4.12 12.53 13.79
C VAL A 145 -5.31 12.14 14.68
N VAL A 146 -6.43 11.82 14.03
CA VAL A 146 -7.66 11.36 14.69
C VAL A 146 -7.89 9.93 14.26
N VAL A 147 -8.12 9.02 15.21
CA VAL A 147 -8.46 7.64 14.89
C VAL A 147 -9.78 7.63 14.10
N PRO A 148 -9.81 7.03 12.89
CA PRO A 148 -11.01 6.99 12.07
C PRO A 148 -12.16 6.31 12.80
N GLY A 149 -13.38 6.78 12.59
CA GLY A 149 -14.58 6.12 13.12
C GLY A 149 -14.68 4.64 12.69
N ALA A 150 -14.24 4.34 11.46
CA ALA A 150 -14.16 2.96 10.95
C ALA A 150 -13.21 2.07 11.77
N ALA A 151 -12.13 2.62 12.31
CA ALA A 151 -11.22 1.88 13.17
C ALA A 151 -11.85 1.60 14.55
N LEU A 152 -12.68 2.50 15.08
CA LEU A 152 -13.44 2.24 16.31
C LEU A 152 -14.48 1.14 16.11
N VAL A 153 -15.12 1.09 14.93
CA VAL A 153 -16.02 0.00 14.53
C VAL A 153 -15.27 -1.33 14.44
N GLU A 154 -14.09 -1.37 13.82
CA GLU A 154 -13.25 -2.56 13.75
C GLU A 154 -12.88 -3.09 15.15
N LEU A 155 -12.47 -2.20 16.07
CA LEU A 155 -12.18 -2.57 17.46
C LEU A 155 -13.38 -3.24 18.15
N ALA A 156 -14.57 -2.69 17.97
CA ALA A 156 -15.80 -3.25 18.55
C ALA A 156 -16.18 -4.59 17.92
N LEU A 157 -16.11 -4.71 16.59
CA LEU A 157 -16.40 -5.95 15.89
C LEU A 157 -15.43 -7.06 16.26
N ARG A 158 -14.12 -6.75 16.37
CA ARG A 158 -13.13 -7.72 16.80
C ARG A 158 -13.39 -8.18 18.24
N ALA A 159 -13.65 -7.26 19.16
CA ALA A 159 -14.03 -7.61 20.53
C ALA A 159 -15.28 -8.48 20.57
N GLY A 160 -16.27 -8.19 19.72
CA GLY A 160 -17.49 -8.99 19.59
C GLY A 160 -17.25 -10.42 19.15
N GLN A 161 -16.30 -10.66 18.24
CA GLN A 161 -15.91 -12.02 17.86
C GLN A 161 -15.32 -12.82 19.03
N GLU A 162 -14.62 -12.17 19.95
CA GLU A 162 -14.01 -12.82 21.12
C GLU A 162 -15.03 -13.17 22.23
N VAL A 163 -16.22 -12.57 22.21
CA VAL A 163 -17.29 -12.78 23.21
C VAL A 163 -18.57 -13.35 22.60
N ASP A 164 -18.46 -13.97 21.43
CA ASP A 164 -19.56 -14.57 20.66
C ASP A 164 -20.70 -13.60 20.30
N CYS A 165 -20.47 -12.28 20.36
CA CYS A 165 -21.39 -11.22 19.95
C CYS A 165 -20.86 -10.46 18.71
N PRO A 166 -20.78 -11.09 17.52
CA PRO A 166 -20.01 -10.56 16.39
C PRO A 166 -20.68 -9.37 15.67
N ARG A 167 -21.88 -8.96 16.08
CA ARG A 167 -22.61 -7.86 15.44
C ARG A 167 -22.53 -6.61 16.28
N LEU A 168 -22.27 -5.49 15.61
CA LEU A 168 -22.39 -4.16 16.19
C LEU A 168 -23.77 -3.61 15.87
N ALA A 169 -24.66 -3.56 16.87
CA ALA A 169 -26.00 -3.04 16.72
C ALA A 169 -26.01 -1.50 16.67
N GLU A 170 -25.20 -0.88 17.53
CA GLU A 170 -24.99 0.57 17.55
C GLU A 170 -23.59 0.91 18.07
N LEU A 171 -23.08 2.06 17.64
CA LEU A 171 -21.88 2.67 18.20
C LEU A 171 -22.01 4.19 18.14
N THR A 172 -22.01 4.82 19.31
CA THR A 172 -22.00 6.26 19.49
C THR A 172 -20.58 6.71 19.84
N MET A 173 -20.01 7.58 19.00
CA MET A 173 -18.72 8.22 19.25
C MET A 173 -18.96 9.47 20.10
N GLN A 174 -18.37 9.51 21.30
CA GLN A 174 -18.58 10.57 22.29
C GLN A 174 -17.53 11.67 22.22
N ALA A 175 -16.28 11.29 21.92
CA ALA A 175 -15.16 12.21 21.80
C ALA A 175 -14.17 11.70 20.75
N PRO A 176 -13.57 12.58 19.93
CA PRO A 176 -12.48 12.20 19.03
C PRO A 176 -11.33 11.56 19.80
N LEU A 177 -10.78 10.47 19.28
CA LEU A 177 -9.61 9.80 19.83
C LEU A 177 -8.37 10.31 19.09
N LEU A 178 -7.62 11.19 19.73
CA LEU A 178 -6.40 11.79 19.16
C LEU A 178 -5.20 10.88 19.42
N VAL A 179 -4.31 10.76 18.45
CA VAL A 179 -3.03 10.06 18.61
C VAL A 179 -1.90 11.10 18.62
N PRO A 180 -1.23 11.32 19.77
CA PRO A 180 -0.16 12.30 19.85
C PRO A 180 1.10 11.78 19.15
N ASP A 181 1.96 12.71 18.75
CA ASP A 181 3.33 12.40 18.34
C ASP A 181 4.07 11.75 19.51
N GLY A 182 4.66 10.57 19.27
CA GLY A 182 5.46 9.85 20.28
C GLY A 182 4.93 8.46 20.60
N PRO A 183 4.80 8.07 21.89
CA PRO A 183 4.57 6.68 22.28
C PRO A 183 3.18 6.13 21.91
N GLY A 184 2.26 6.98 21.47
CA GLY A 184 0.87 6.65 21.18
C GLY A 184 -0.03 6.68 22.41
N VAL A 185 -1.21 6.09 22.27
CA VAL A 185 -2.25 5.98 23.30
C VAL A 185 -2.56 4.52 23.60
N ASP A 186 -2.70 4.21 24.88
CA ASP A 186 -3.26 2.92 25.30
C ASP A 186 -4.77 2.96 25.10
N ILE A 187 -5.34 1.84 24.66
CA ILE A 187 -6.79 1.68 24.50
C ILE A 187 -7.29 0.52 25.33
N GLN A 188 -8.52 0.67 25.84
CA GLN A 188 -9.29 -0.39 26.50
C GLN A 188 -10.70 -0.40 25.97
N LEU A 189 -11.13 -1.54 25.43
CA LEU A 189 -12.54 -1.79 25.11
C LEU A 189 -13.10 -2.74 26.15
N VAL A 190 -14.13 -2.30 26.87
CA VAL A 190 -14.80 -3.08 27.91
C VAL A 190 -16.14 -3.54 27.36
N ALA A 191 -16.32 -4.86 27.24
CA ALA A 191 -17.61 -5.49 26.99
C ALA A 191 -18.19 -5.95 28.33
N GLY A 192 -19.35 -5.42 28.69
CA GLY A 192 -20.08 -5.80 29.90
C GLY A 192 -20.66 -7.22 29.83
N PRO A 193 -21.36 -7.65 30.89
CA PRO A 193 -22.03 -8.95 30.93
C PRO A 193 -23.04 -9.08 29.79
N CYS A 194 -23.24 -10.32 29.34
CA CYS A 194 -24.32 -10.63 28.40
C CYS A 194 -25.67 -10.49 29.10
N ASP A 195 -26.60 -9.79 28.47
CA ASP A 195 -27.99 -9.74 28.94
C ASP A 195 -28.82 -10.94 28.44
N ASP A 196 -30.05 -11.06 28.93
CA ASP A 196 -30.97 -12.14 28.56
C ASP A 196 -31.32 -12.16 27.05
N ALA A 197 -31.01 -11.09 26.31
CA ALA A 197 -31.24 -10.95 24.89
C ALA A 197 -29.99 -11.28 24.03
N GLY A 198 -28.90 -11.75 24.65
CA GLY A 198 -27.66 -12.06 23.93
C GLY A 198 -26.91 -10.80 23.50
N SER A 199 -27.08 -9.69 24.22
CA SER A 199 -26.43 -8.41 23.92
C SER A 199 -25.47 -7.97 25.02
N ARG A 200 -24.43 -7.23 24.64
CA ARG A 200 -23.40 -6.70 25.55
C ARG A 200 -23.20 -5.21 25.30
N GLN A 201 -23.24 -4.42 26.36
CA GLN A 201 -22.81 -3.02 26.31
C GLN A 201 -21.29 -2.96 26.13
N VAL A 202 -20.81 -2.12 25.22
CA VAL A 202 -19.38 -1.87 25.02
C VAL A 202 -19.01 -0.42 25.28
N SER A 203 -17.82 -0.21 25.83
CA SER A 203 -17.23 1.12 26.06
C SER A 203 -15.76 1.11 25.67
N LEU A 204 -15.36 2.02 24.78
CA LEU A 204 -13.98 2.20 24.35
C LEU A 204 -13.35 3.41 25.03
N TYR A 205 -12.31 3.16 25.79
CA TYR A 205 -11.51 4.15 26.49
C TYR A 205 -10.12 4.27 25.86
N ALA A 206 -9.52 5.44 25.97
CA ALA A 206 -8.11 5.65 25.64
C ALA A 206 -7.43 6.56 26.68
N ARG A 207 -6.12 6.44 26.81
CA ARG A 207 -5.28 7.37 27.59
C ARG A 207 -3.91 7.52 26.96
N ALA A 208 -3.29 8.68 27.14
CA ALA A 208 -1.89 8.90 26.84
C ALA A 208 -1.05 8.69 28.11
N GLY A 209 -0.01 7.86 28.04
CA GLY A 209 0.90 7.64 29.18
C GLY A 209 0.18 7.22 30.47
N GLN A 210 0.20 8.08 31.49
CA GLN A 210 -0.43 7.84 32.80
C GLN A 210 -1.64 8.75 33.04
N ASP A 211 -2.16 9.38 32.00
CA ASP A 211 -3.35 10.24 32.09
C ASP A 211 -4.60 9.42 32.48
N GLU A 212 -5.66 10.13 32.85
CA GLU A 212 -6.96 9.51 33.10
C GLU A 212 -7.56 8.91 31.81
N TRP A 213 -8.28 7.79 31.97
CA TRP A 213 -9.00 7.17 30.87
C TRP A 213 -10.15 8.07 30.41
N THR A 214 -10.17 8.36 29.10
CA THR A 214 -11.26 9.10 28.46
C THR A 214 -12.13 8.13 27.67
N LEU A 215 -13.44 8.26 27.80
CA LEU A 215 -14.41 7.48 27.03
C LEU A 215 -14.59 8.08 25.63
N HIS A 216 -14.32 7.30 24.59
CA HIS A 216 -14.36 7.75 23.20
C HIS A 216 -15.57 7.21 22.44
N ALA A 217 -16.01 6.00 22.74
CA ALA A 217 -17.20 5.43 22.12
C ALA A 217 -17.93 4.47 23.06
N GLN A 218 -19.24 4.37 22.88
CA GLN A 218 -20.09 3.37 23.54
C GLN A 218 -21.03 2.75 22.53
N GLY A 219 -21.43 1.50 22.75
CA GLY A 219 -22.29 0.81 21.81
C GLY A 219 -22.84 -0.49 22.35
N VAL A 220 -23.46 -1.26 21.46
CA VAL A 220 -24.06 -2.56 21.78
C VAL A 220 -23.57 -3.59 20.78
N LEU A 221 -23.05 -4.69 21.31
CA LEU A 221 -22.76 -5.90 20.57
C LEU A 221 -23.88 -6.91 20.76
N SER A 222 -24.17 -7.74 19.75
CA SER A 222 -25.17 -8.81 19.85
C SER A 222 -24.75 -10.09 19.11
N GLU A 223 -25.27 -11.24 19.57
CA GLU A 223 -25.14 -12.54 18.91
C GLU A 223 -25.88 -12.54 17.56
N GLU A 224 -27.17 -12.16 17.59
CA GLU A 224 -28.07 -12.12 16.45
C GLU A 224 -28.47 -10.69 16.08
N GLY A 225 -28.83 -10.51 14.82
CA GLY A 225 -29.29 -9.23 14.29
C GLY A 225 -29.75 -9.38 12.85
N GLU A 226 -30.85 -8.71 12.51
CA GLU A 226 -31.34 -8.69 11.15
C GLU A 226 -30.28 -8.03 10.26
N ARG A 227 -29.85 -8.70 9.19
CA ARG A 227 -28.95 -8.05 8.23
C ARG A 227 -29.76 -6.98 7.52
N PRO A 228 -29.32 -5.70 7.50
CA PRO A 228 -29.97 -4.71 6.66
C PRO A 228 -29.88 -5.17 5.21
N THR A 229 -31.01 -5.51 4.60
CA THR A 229 -31.11 -5.84 3.17
C THR A 229 -31.50 -4.63 2.33
N ALA A 230 -31.90 -3.54 2.97
CA ALA A 230 -32.44 -2.36 2.30
C ALA A 230 -31.37 -1.68 1.42
N GLY A 231 -31.71 -1.47 0.15
CA GLY A 231 -31.02 -0.52 -0.73
C GLY A 231 -29.82 -1.05 -1.52
N MET A 232 -29.49 -2.34 -1.45
CA MET A 232 -28.37 -2.95 -2.21
C MET A 232 -28.80 -3.87 -3.36
N GLU A 233 -30.10 -4.02 -3.62
CA GLU A 233 -30.62 -4.87 -4.72
C GLU A 233 -30.21 -4.36 -6.11
N GLN A 234 -29.91 -3.07 -6.23
CA GLN A 234 -29.41 -2.42 -7.44
C GLN A 234 -28.31 -1.42 -7.09
N TRP A 235 -27.12 -1.57 -7.68
CA TRP A 235 -26.01 -0.63 -7.55
C TRP A 235 -25.42 -0.25 -8.93
N PRO A 236 -25.23 1.05 -9.23
CA PRO A 236 -25.62 2.21 -8.42
C PRO A 236 -27.16 2.34 -8.31
N PRO A 237 -27.68 3.04 -7.29
CA PRO A 237 -29.12 3.22 -7.11
C PRO A 237 -29.80 3.81 -8.35
N ALA A 238 -31.04 3.44 -8.64
CA ALA A 238 -31.79 3.97 -9.76
C ALA A 238 -31.86 5.52 -9.70
N GLY A 239 -31.47 6.18 -10.79
CA GLY A 239 -31.42 7.65 -10.86
C GLY A 239 -30.20 8.29 -10.19
N ALA A 240 -29.23 7.50 -9.72
CA ALA A 240 -27.96 8.03 -9.25
C ALA A 240 -27.26 8.84 -10.34
N ARG A 241 -26.69 9.98 -9.94
CA ARG A 241 -25.85 10.82 -10.80
C ARG A 241 -24.40 10.67 -10.35
N PRO A 242 -23.45 10.46 -11.28
CA PRO A 242 -22.04 10.45 -10.92
C PRO A 242 -21.64 11.82 -10.36
N VAL A 243 -20.85 11.79 -9.31
CA VAL A 243 -20.18 12.96 -8.75
C VAL A 243 -18.73 12.87 -9.17
N ASP A 244 -18.18 13.97 -9.68
CA ASP A 244 -16.77 14.06 -9.98
C ASP A 244 -15.96 14.06 -8.67
N VAL A 245 -14.89 13.26 -8.64
CA VAL A 245 -14.04 13.07 -7.47
C VAL A 245 -12.60 13.53 -7.70
N GLU A 246 -12.31 14.14 -8.86
CA GLU A 246 -10.95 14.61 -9.21
C GLU A 246 -10.37 15.55 -8.14
N HIS A 247 -11.19 16.43 -7.57
CA HIS A 247 -10.80 17.39 -6.53
C HIS A 247 -11.34 17.07 -5.14
N LEU A 248 -11.93 15.89 -4.93
CA LEU A 248 -12.61 15.56 -3.67
C LEU A 248 -11.68 15.72 -2.45
N TYR A 249 -10.47 15.16 -2.52
CA TYR A 249 -9.52 15.23 -1.41
C TYR A 249 -8.97 16.64 -1.19
N ASP A 250 -8.75 17.42 -2.26
CA ASP A 250 -8.35 18.82 -2.15
C ASP A 250 -9.43 19.66 -1.47
N ASP A 251 -10.69 19.45 -1.85
CA ASP A 251 -11.86 20.12 -1.27
C ASP A 251 -12.05 19.72 0.22
N MET A 252 -11.82 18.45 0.55
CA MET A 252 -11.86 17.94 1.93
C MET A 252 -10.74 18.53 2.79
N ALA A 253 -9.51 18.57 2.26
CA ALA A 253 -8.38 19.19 2.93
C ALA A 253 -8.61 20.69 3.18
N ALA A 254 -9.24 21.39 2.25
CA ALA A 254 -9.64 22.79 2.42
C ALA A 254 -10.67 23.01 3.55
N MET A 255 -11.41 21.96 3.95
CA MET A 255 -12.31 21.94 5.10
C MET A 255 -11.64 21.41 6.39
N GLY A 256 -10.34 21.11 6.36
CA GLY A 256 -9.59 20.54 7.48
C GLY A 256 -9.69 19.02 7.59
N LEU A 257 -10.19 18.31 6.56
CA LEU A 257 -10.23 16.85 6.49
C LEU A 257 -9.13 16.35 5.57
N GLU A 258 -8.01 15.97 6.14
CA GLU A 258 -6.81 15.54 5.42
C GLU A 258 -6.77 14.01 5.41
N TYR A 259 -7.18 13.42 4.28
CA TYR A 259 -7.29 11.98 4.02
C TYR A 259 -6.40 11.54 2.84
#